data_AF-A0A367JXT8-F1
#
_entry.id   AF-A0A367JXT8-F1
#
_cell.length_a   1.000
_cell.length_b   1.000
_cell.length_c   1.000
_cell.angle_alpha   90.00
_cell.angle_beta   90.00
_cell.angle_gamma   90.00
#
_symmetry.space_group_name_H-M   'P 1'
#
loop_
_entity.id
_entity.type
_entity.pdbx_description
1 polymer ?
#
loop_
_entity_poly.entity_id
_entity_poly.type
_entity_poly.pdbx_seq_one_letter_code
_entity_poly.pdbx_strand_id
1 'polypeptide(L)'
;MLSTAGRLVVKRAFQGSFQQGKSVRMLSTGLLAPRFQPLSAIAIRAAKTHGKFGSFSALNHLSTRNISTTSEDQTTATTTSSAQDVVEQALQTNAPDSLVQTAAQIGEFKALGLCNFTPVGALEAMFEYIHVYSGLPWWAAIAAATVAVRVALLPLMIKIQRNNAKLMNINPDVTRIMDNLKKAQAEGDTLSVDKYSREIQTLFKNNDCHPMKSLGLPMVQMPVMISFFMAIRSMAEVPVPGLTNEGLLWFTDLSAKDPYYILPAISAAGMMAILEAGTETGAANPQSKGMKNVFRVLSLAVVPFTAWMPSGVFVYWITSNLFSIGQILTLKAPSVRKALNIPLLKRKPEELQKNTKGFMENFREQQKYHEKMEKERAVRERQQAAAAARRAAKRRF
;
A
#
# COMPACT_ATOMS: atom_id res chain seq x y z
N MET A 1 27.30 -24.25 45.28
CA MET A 1 27.23 -24.04 46.75
C MET A 1 26.91 -22.58 46.99
N LEU A 2 25.90 -22.33 47.83
CA LEU A 2 25.43 -21.05 48.43
C LEU A 2 25.02 -19.92 47.45
N SER A 3 23.74 -19.64 47.16
CA SER A 3 22.53 -19.36 47.99
C SER A 3 22.45 -17.93 48.49
N THR A 4 21.54 -17.15 47.87
CA THR A 4 20.82 -16.07 48.57
C THR A 4 19.35 -16.13 48.16
N ALA A 5 18.57 -16.81 48.99
CA ALA A 5 17.11 -16.77 48.99
C ALA A 5 16.67 -15.81 50.11
N GLY A 6 15.83 -14.83 49.76
CA GLY A 6 15.10 -13.98 50.70
C GLY A 6 13.62 -14.00 50.33
N ARG A 7 12.84 -14.79 51.06
CA ARG A 7 11.37 -14.78 51.12
C ARG A 7 10.91 -13.51 51.91
N LEU A 8 9.66 -13.05 52.06
CA LEU A 8 8.30 -13.59 51.96
C LEU A 8 7.34 -12.37 52.13
N VAL A 9 6.29 -12.30 51.30
CA VAL A 9 4.86 -12.01 51.61
C VAL A 9 4.46 -11.13 52.81
N VAL A 10 3.62 -10.09 52.57
CA VAL A 10 2.37 -9.81 53.33
C VAL A 10 1.23 -9.28 52.42
N LYS A 11 0.12 -10.02 52.47
CA LYS A 11 -1.35 -9.78 52.23
C LYS A 11 -1.86 -8.34 52.03
N ARG A 12 -2.72 -8.08 51.02
CA ARG A 12 -4.22 -8.20 50.93
C ARG A 12 -5.03 -7.25 51.85
N ALA A 13 -5.70 -6.25 51.23
CA ALA A 13 -7.07 -5.72 51.50
C ALA A 13 -7.24 -4.49 50.57
N PHE A 14 -8.23 -4.39 49.68
CA PHE A 14 -9.61 -4.05 50.00
C PHE A 14 -10.50 -4.36 48.78
N GLN A 15 -11.60 -5.07 49.00
CA GLN A 15 -12.66 -5.30 48.02
C GLN A 15 -13.99 -5.01 48.71
N GLY A 16 -14.90 -4.38 47.98
CA GLY A 16 -16.30 -4.16 48.35
C GLY A 16 -16.64 -2.68 48.48
N SER A 17 -17.77 -2.16 48.03
CA SER A 17 -18.98 -2.71 47.41
C SER A 17 -19.79 -1.49 46.99
N PHE A 18 -20.49 -1.49 45.85
CA PHE A 18 -21.87 -0.99 45.80
C PHE A 18 -22.53 -1.40 44.48
N GLN A 19 -23.45 -2.35 44.62
CA GLN A 19 -24.48 -2.73 43.67
C GLN A 19 -25.74 -1.91 44.00
N GLN A 20 -26.38 -1.28 43.01
CA GLN A 20 -27.85 -1.28 42.89
C GLN A 20 -28.27 -0.77 41.51
N GLY A 21 -29.08 -1.58 40.83
CA GLY A 21 -29.64 -1.26 39.52
C GLY A 21 -30.87 -0.37 39.57
N LYS A 22 -31.27 0.11 38.37
CA LYS A 22 -32.66 0.38 37.97
C LYS A 22 -32.74 0.58 36.44
N SER A 23 -33.51 -0.32 35.83
CA SER A 23 -34.38 -0.23 34.64
C SER A 23 -34.16 0.80 33.52
N VAL A 24 -34.01 0.24 32.30
CA VAL A 24 -34.74 0.53 31.04
C VAL A 24 -35.18 1.97 30.76
N ARG A 25 -34.59 2.55 29.70
CA ARG A 25 -35.31 3.37 28.71
C ARG A 25 -34.69 3.19 27.33
N MET A 26 -35.47 2.64 26.40
CA MET A 26 -35.20 2.69 24.97
C MET A 26 -35.16 4.16 24.52
N LEU A 27 -34.13 4.54 23.77
CA LEU A 27 -34.21 5.67 22.87
C LEU A 27 -33.65 5.26 21.50
N SER A 28 -34.60 5.20 20.57
CA SER A 28 -34.42 5.25 19.13
C SER A 28 -33.57 6.47 18.75
N THR A 29 -32.46 6.24 18.06
CA THR A 29 -31.81 7.25 17.23
C THR A 29 -31.34 6.57 15.94
N GLY A 30 -32.10 6.82 14.87
CA GLY A 30 -31.69 6.49 13.51
C GLY A 30 -30.50 7.36 13.11
N LEU A 31 -29.45 6.71 12.61
CA LEU A 31 -28.34 7.36 11.94
C LEU A 31 -27.99 6.57 10.66
N LEU A 32 -28.59 7.07 9.57
CA LEU A 32 -28.02 7.28 8.24
C LEU A 32 -27.05 6.22 7.70
N ALA A 33 -27.59 5.40 6.79
CA ALA A 33 -26.82 4.66 5.79
C ALA A 33 -26.11 5.64 4.82
N PRO A 34 -24.85 5.37 4.40
CA PRO A 34 -24.19 6.18 3.39
C PRO A 34 -24.78 5.87 2.02
N ARG A 35 -25.45 6.86 1.43
CA ARG A 35 -26.02 6.82 0.08
C ARG A 35 -24.90 7.09 -0.92
N PHE A 36 -24.33 6.05 -1.53
CA PHE A 36 -23.42 6.20 -2.67
C PHE A 36 -24.19 6.75 -3.88
N GLN A 37 -23.83 7.94 -4.35
CA GLN A 37 -24.30 8.50 -5.62
C GLN A 37 -23.28 8.22 -6.73
N PRO A 38 -23.70 7.82 -7.94
CA PRO A 38 -22.78 7.60 -9.07
C PRO A 38 -22.25 8.91 -9.67
N LEU A 39 -21.00 8.87 -10.11
CA LEU A 39 -20.13 9.98 -10.55
C LEU A 39 -20.53 10.70 -11.86
N SER A 40 -21.78 10.65 -12.30
CA SER A 40 -22.22 11.30 -13.55
C SER A 40 -22.90 12.66 -13.36
N ALA A 41 -22.93 13.22 -12.15
CA ALA A 41 -23.69 14.44 -11.82
C ALA A 41 -22.86 15.66 -11.39
N ILE A 42 -21.52 15.66 -11.55
CA ILE A 42 -20.64 16.80 -11.22
C ILE A 42 -19.88 17.29 -12.47
N ALA A 43 -20.52 17.21 -13.63
CA ALA A 43 -20.12 17.93 -14.82
C ALA A 43 -21.38 18.51 -15.42
N ILE A 44 -21.69 19.76 -15.06
CA ILE A 44 -22.62 20.75 -15.65
C ILE A 44 -23.04 21.69 -14.49
N ARG A 45 -22.08 22.46 -13.93
CA ARG A 45 -22.42 23.69 -13.19
C ARG A 45 -21.25 24.68 -13.02
N ALA A 46 -20.29 24.69 -13.94
CA ALA A 46 -19.20 25.68 -13.94
C ALA A 46 -18.85 26.14 -15.37
N ALA A 47 -19.87 26.39 -16.20
CA ALA A 47 -19.70 26.97 -17.52
C ALA A 47 -20.78 28.03 -17.79
N LYS A 48 -20.72 29.15 -17.06
CA LYS A 48 -21.33 30.43 -17.46
C LYS A 48 -20.92 31.55 -16.52
N THR A 49 -19.84 32.25 -16.86
CA THR A 49 -19.73 33.72 -16.79
C THR A 49 -18.38 34.15 -17.36
N HIS A 50 -18.44 34.80 -18.54
CA HIS A 50 -17.36 35.59 -19.13
C HIS A 50 -17.10 36.86 -18.31
N GLY A 51 -15.86 37.34 -18.28
CA GLY A 51 -15.55 38.71 -17.86
C GLY A 51 -14.06 39.06 -17.90
N LYS A 52 -13.67 39.73 -18.98
CA LYS A 52 -12.40 40.40 -19.33
C LYS A 52 -11.53 40.94 -18.16
N PHE A 53 -10.21 40.98 -18.41
CA PHE A 53 -9.15 41.93 -17.98
C PHE A 53 -7.85 41.10 -17.88
N GLY A 54 -6.67 41.44 -18.39
CA GLY A 54 -6.06 42.65 -18.93
C GLY A 54 -4.55 42.46 -18.69
N SER A 55 -3.72 42.55 -19.73
CA SER A 55 -2.26 42.43 -19.65
C SER A 55 -1.66 43.52 -18.75
N PHE A 56 -0.77 43.18 -17.81
CA PHE A 56 0.15 44.13 -17.20
C PHE A 56 1.47 43.47 -16.80
N SER A 57 2.53 43.90 -17.49
CA SER A 57 3.93 43.80 -17.05
C SER A 57 4.29 44.99 -16.15
N ALA A 58 5.32 44.75 -15.32
CA ALA A 58 6.16 45.71 -14.59
C ALA A 58 5.62 46.23 -13.24
N LEU A 59 6.37 46.04 -12.14
CA LEU A 59 7.49 46.89 -11.72
C LEU A 59 8.09 46.41 -10.39
N ASN A 60 9.40 46.62 -10.29
CA ASN A 60 10.24 46.52 -9.09
C ASN A 60 9.72 47.37 -7.93
N HIS A 61 9.90 46.88 -6.71
CA HIS A 61 10.37 47.76 -5.63
C HIS A 61 11.22 46.99 -4.63
N LEU A 62 12.50 47.39 -4.55
CA LEU A 62 13.42 47.04 -3.49
C LEU A 62 12.87 47.52 -2.14
N SER A 63 13.11 46.76 -1.08
CA SER A 63 13.24 47.35 0.25
C SER A 63 14.46 46.74 0.93
N THR A 64 15.56 47.47 0.83
CA THR A 64 16.77 47.32 1.62
C THR A 64 16.47 47.67 3.08
N ARG A 65 16.77 46.76 3.99
CA ARG A 65 16.99 47.10 5.40
C ARG A 65 18.32 46.51 5.86
N ASN A 66 19.33 47.38 5.89
CA ASN A 66 20.55 47.20 6.66
C ASN A 66 20.23 47.39 8.14
N ILE A 67 20.55 46.42 8.99
CA ILE A 67 20.92 46.64 10.39
C ILE A 67 22.11 45.71 10.69
N SER A 68 23.21 46.34 11.09
CA SER A 68 24.49 45.73 11.45
C SER A 68 24.56 45.47 12.96
N THR A 69 25.41 44.49 13.35
CA THR A 69 26.11 44.29 14.65
C THR A 69 25.24 43.92 15.87
N THR A 70 25.54 42.95 16.75
CA THR A 70 26.72 42.09 17.04
C THR A 70 26.31 41.06 18.11
N SER A 71 26.94 39.86 18.11
CA SER A 71 27.36 39.01 19.27
C SER A 71 26.33 38.63 20.35
N GLU A 72 26.07 37.41 20.82
CA GLU A 72 26.70 36.07 20.87
C GLU A 72 25.55 35.08 21.20
N ASP A 73 25.55 33.84 20.70
CA ASP A 73 25.85 32.65 21.52
C ASP A 73 25.74 31.34 20.73
N GLN A 74 26.60 30.40 21.11
CA GLN A 74 27.00 29.18 20.40
C GLN A 74 26.03 28.01 20.61
N THR A 75 25.60 27.29 19.56
CA THR A 75 25.29 25.82 19.63
C THR A 75 25.09 25.10 18.28
N THR A 76 25.72 25.55 17.19
CA THR A 76 25.50 24.92 15.85
C THR A 76 26.78 24.71 15.04
N ALA A 77 27.92 24.47 15.71
CA ALA A 77 29.23 24.40 15.05
C ALA A 77 29.90 23.02 15.06
N THR A 78 29.28 21.96 15.58
CA THR A 78 30.00 20.71 15.84
C THR A 78 29.88 19.65 14.73
N THR A 79 29.00 19.82 13.73
CA THR A 79 28.85 18.81 12.65
C THR A 79 29.50 19.22 11.33
N THR A 80 29.79 20.51 11.12
CA THR A 80 30.31 21.02 9.84
C THR A 80 31.84 20.94 9.71
N SER A 81 32.60 21.00 10.82
CA SER A 81 34.08 20.94 10.73
C SER A 81 34.56 19.56 10.27
N SER A 82 33.91 18.49 10.72
CA SER A 82 34.34 17.12 10.39
C SER A 82 34.34 16.80 8.88
N ALA A 83 33.47 17.45 8.10
CA ALA A 83 33.43 17.26 6.65
C ALA A 83 34.53 18.05 5.94
N GLN A 84 34.84 19.26 6.43
CA GLN A 84 35.92 20.09 5.90
C GLN A 84 37.29 19.50 6.23
N ASP A 85 37.47 18.99 7.44
CA ASP A 85 38.70 18.34 7.90
C ASP A 85 39.01 17.06 7.11
N VAL A 86 37.97 16.30 6.72
CA VAL A 86 38.12 15.09 5.88
C VAL A 86 38.49 15.43 4.43
N VAL A 87 37.93 16.51 3.88
CA VAL A 87 38.28 17.00 2.53
C VAL A 87 39.73 17.52 2.50
N GLU A 88 40.15 18.23 3.54
CA GLU A 88 41.51 18.77 3.64
C GLU A 88 42.56 17.67 3.87
N GLN A 89 42.22 16.61 4.62
CA GLN A 89 43.04 15.39 4.70
C GLN A 89 43.08 14.61 3.38
N ALA A 90 41.96 14.55 2.64
CA ALA A 90 41.90 13.84 1.36
C ALA A 90 42.74 14.54 0.27
N LEU A 91 42.81 15.88 0.28
CA LEU A 91 43.67 16.68 -0.60
C LEU A 91 45.18 16.47 -0.35
N GLN A 92 45.56 16.01 0.85
CA GLN A 92 46.96 15.74 1.22
C GLN A 92 47.39 14.30 0.91
N THR A 93 46.45 13.41 0.61
CA THR A 93 46.73 12.04 0.17
C THR A 93 46.52 11.93 -1.34
N ASN A 94 47.41 11.25 -2.07
CA ASN A 94 47.23 10.91 -3.48
C ASN A 94 46.09 9.89 -3.68
N ALA A 95 44.88 10.23 -3.22
CA ALA A 95 43.67 9.48 -3.50
C ALA A 95 43.27 9.76 -4.96
N PRO A 96 42.77 8.75 -5.70
CA PRO A 96 42.23 8.98 -7.04
C PRO A 96 41.15 10.07 -6.98
N ASP A 97 41.18 11.02 -7.91
CA ASP A 97 40.33 12.23 -7.96
C ASP A 97 38.83 11.95 -7.74
N SER A 98 38.38 10.75 -8.11
CA SER A 98 37.03 10.27 -7.87
C SER A 98 36.64 10.26 -6.39
N LEU A 99 37.53 9.83 -5.48
CA LEU A 99 37.21 9.75 -4.04
C LEU A 99 37.13 11.12 -3.38
N VAL A 100 37.95 12.09 -3.82
CA VAL A 100 37.94 13.46 -3.30
C VAL A 100 36.66 14.18 -3.75
N GLN A 101 36.24 13.98 -5.00
CA GLN A 101 35.01 14.56 -5.54
C GLN A 101 33.76 13.92 -4.92
N THR A 102 33.78 12.62 -4.64
CA THR A 102 32.71 11.90 -3.96
C THR A 102 32.59 12.29 -2.47
N ALA A 103 33.70 12.57 -1.77
CA ALA A 103 33.68 13.04 -0.39
C ALA A 103 33.14 14.48 -0.24
N ALA A 104 33.35 15.33 -1.25
CA ALA A 104 32.83 16.71 -1.29
C ALA A 104 31.30 16.81 -1.50
N GLN A 105 30.63 15.71 -1.87
CA GLN A 105 29.19 15.67 -2.14
C GLN A 105 28.32 15.37 -0.90
N ILE A 106 28.90 14.99 0.24
CA ILE A 106 28.13 14.68 1.45
C ILE A 106 27.45 15.96 1.98
N GLY A 107 26.12 16.01 1.88
CA GLY A 107 25.31 17.15 2.33
C GLY A 107 24.86 18.07 1.19
N GLU A 108 25.25 17.79 -0.05
CA GLU A 108 24.80 18.51 -1.24
C GLU A 108 23.30 18.32 -1.46
N PHE A 109 22.76 17.13 -1.15
CA PHE A 109 21.31 16.90 -1.26
C PHE A 109 20.52 17.81 -0.32
N LYS A 110 21.01 17.98 0.91
CA LYS A 110 20.39 18.90 1.86
C LYS A 110 20.49 20.36 1.39
N ALA A 111 21.58 20.74 0.73
CA ALA A 111 21.74 22.06 0.12
C ALA A 111 20.79 22.29 -1.08
N LEU A 112 20.50 21.22 -1.83
CA LEU A 112 19.52 21.20 -2.93
C LEU A 112 18.05 21.16 -2.44
N GLY A 113 17.80 21.21 -1.14
CA GLY A 113 16.46 21.15 -0.54
C GLY A 113 15.85 19.74 -0.47
N LEU A 114 16.67 18.72 -0.78
CA LEU A 114 16.34 17.30 -0.58
C LEU A 114 16.64 16.90 0.88
N CYS A 115 16.34 15.65 1.26
CA CYS A 115 16.59 15.10 2.59
C CYS A 115 15.74 15.70 3.73
N ASN A 116 14.47 15.99 3.44
CA ASN A 116 13.48 16.41 4.45
C ASN A 116 13.18 15.31 5.49
N PHE A 117 12.60 15.65 6.65
CA PHE A 117 12.16 14.69 7.67
C PHE A 117 10.88 13.93 7.26
N THR A 118 10.92 13.29 6.10
CA THR A 118 9.87 12.46 5.53
C THR A 118 10.49 11.14 5.07
N PRO A 119 9.68 10.09 4.85
CA PRO A 119 10.20 8.85 4.25
C PRO A 119 10.89 9.07 2.90
N VAL A 120 10.48 10.10 2.16
CA VAL A 120 11.10 10.52 0.90
C VAL A 120 12.52 11.03 1.16
N GLY A 121 12.68 11.98 2.08
CA GLY A 121 14.00 12.54 2.39
C GLY A 121 14.94 11.54 3.07
N ALA A 122 14.41 10.60 3.85
CA ALA A 122 15.21 9.50 4.37
C ALA A 122 15.75 8.58 3.25
N LEU A 123 14.98 8.37 2.18
CA LEU A 123 15.44 7.61 1.02
C LEU A 123 16.47 8.40 0.21
N GLU A 124 16.27 9.69 0.00
CA GLU A 124 17.24 10.58 -0.65
C GLU A 124 18.59 10.55 0.07
N ALA A 125 18.58 10.68 1.41
CA ALA A 125 19.77 10.58 2.23
C ALA A 125 20.42 9.19 2.16
N MET A 126 19.61 8.12 2.06
CA MET A 126 20.14 6.77 1.90
C MET A 126 20.77 6.54 0.52
N PHE A 127 20.21 7.12 -0.56
CA PHE A 127 20.82 7.05 -1.89
C PHE A 127 22.16 7.78 -1.90
N GLU A 128 22.20 9.00 -1.38
CA GLU A 128 23.44 9.80 -1.24
C GLU A 128 24.48 9.04 -0.41
N TYR A 129 24.08 8.51 0.75
CA TYR A 129 24.97 7.73 1.61
C TYR A 129 25.54 6.50 0.89
N ILE A 130 24.70 5.73 0.20
CA ILE A 130 25.18 4.55 -0.54
C ILE A 130 26.11 5.00 -1.67
N HIS A 131 25.71 5.95 -2.51
CA HIS A 131 26.51 6.44 -3.62
C HIS A 131 27.89 6.91 -3.16
N VAL A 132 27.93 7.77 -2.13
CA VAL A 132 29.17 8.38 -1.66
C VAL A 132 30.09 7.38 -0.96
N TYR A 133 29.58 6.60 -0.01
CA TYR A 133 30.45 5.72 0.79
C TYR A 133 30.88 4.46 0.04
N SER A 134 30.08 3.98 -0.91
CA SER A 134 30.42 2.77 -1.68
C SER A 134 31.07 3.06 -3.04
N GLY A 135 31.03 4.31 -3.52
CA GLY A 135 31.48 4.68 -4.86
C GLY A 135 30.67 4.04 -5.99
N LEU A 136 29.48 3.53 -5.68
CA LEU A 136 28.59 2.92 -6.66
C LEU A 136 27.93 4.00 -7.53
N PRO A 137 27.78 3.80 -8.85
CA PRO A 137 27.04 4.73 -9.69
C PRO A 137 25.58 4.87 -9.24
N TRP A 138 24.94 5.99 -9.53
CA TRP A 138 23.57 6.28 -9.08
C TRP A 138 22.55 5.17 -9.36
N TRP A 139 22.59 4.50 -10.51
CA TRP A 139 21.68 3.38 -10.81
C TRP A 139 21.85 2.23 -9.79
N ALA A 140 23.09 1.93 -9.41
CA ALA A 140 23.42 0.88 -8.46
C ALA A 140 23.10 1.30 -7.03
N ALA A 141 23.27 2.58 -6.68
CA ALA A 141 22.85 3.12 -5.38
C ALA A 141 21.32 3.00 -5.19
N ILE A 142 20.53 3.35 -6.20
CA ILE A 142 19.06 3.17 -6.19
C ILE A 142 18.69 1.69 -6.02
N ALA A 143 19.36 0.79 -6.77
CA ALA A 143 19.11 -0.63 -6.67
C ALA A 143 19.46 -1.21 -5.28
N ALA A 144 20.62 -0.84 -4.74
CA ALA A 144 21.09 -1.28 -3.42
C ALA A 144 20.16 -0.81 -2.31
N ALA A 145 19.76 0.48 -2.32
CA ALA A 145 18.77 1.04 -1.41
C ALA A 145 17.44 0.28 -1.48
N THR A 146 16.98 -0.06 -2.70
CA THR A 146 15.78 -0.87 -2.90
C THR A 146 15.89 -2.22 -2.21
N VAL A 147 17.00 -2.93 -2.41
CA VAL A 147 17.25 -4.23 -1.78
C VAL A 147 17.33 -4.09 -0.25
N ALA A 148 18.01 -3.07 0.27
CA ALA A 148 18.12 -2.83 1.71
C ALA A 148 16.76 -2.66 2.38
N VAL A 149 15.89 -1.81 1.83
CA VAL A 149 14.53 -1.60 2.35
C VAL A 149 13.70 -2.88 2.24
N ARG A 150 13.81 -3.60 1.12
CA ARG A 150 13.10 -4.87 0.92
C ARG A 150 13.52 -5.95 1.93
N VAL A 151 14.81 -6.04 2.27
CA VAL A 151 15.33 -6.94 3.30
C VAL A 151 14.83 -6.51 4.69
N ALA A 152 14.84 -5.22 5.00
CA ALA A 152 14.32 -4.71 6.27
C ALA A 152 12.81 -5.03 6.46
N LEU A 153 12.02 -4.99 5.38
CA LEU A 153 10.59 -5.30 5.39
C LEU A 153 10.29 -6.81 5.32
N LEU A 154 11.25 -7.64 4.93
CA LEU A 154 11.08 -9.09 4.75
C LEU A 154 10.44 -9.82 5.95
N PRO A 155 10.84 -9.60 7.23
CA PRO A 155 10.20 -10.28 8.36
C PRO A 155 8.70 -9.95 8.49
N LEU A 156 8.30 -8.71 8.17
CA LEU A 156 6.89 -8.32 8.14
C LEU A 156 6.15 -9.03 7.00
N MET A 157 6.77 -9.09 5.81
CA MET A 157 6.20 -9.78 4.65
C MET A 157 5.99 -11.27 4.90
N ILE A 158 6.91 -11.93 5.62
CA ILE A 158 6.79 -13.34 6.02
C ILE A 158 5.57 -13.53 6.95
N LYS A 159 5.34 -12.62 7.92
CA LYS A 159 4.17 -12.67 8.81
C LYS A 159 2.86 -12.55 8.03
N ILE A 160 2.79 -11.61 7.07
CA ILE A 160 1.62 -11.41 6.21
C ILE A 160 1.36 -12.67 5.37
N GLN A 161 2.40 -13.26 4.78
CA GLN A 161 2.28 -14.49 3.99
C GLN A 161 1.85 -15.70 4.83
N ARG A 162 2.33 -15.83 6.07
CA ARG A 162 1.87 -16.89 6.98
C ARG A 162 0.36 -16.78 7.23
N ASN A 163 -0.16 -15.59 7.46
CA ASN A 163 -1.60 -15.35 7.59
C ASN A 163 -2.37 -15.72 6.32
N ASN A 164 -1.85 -15.36 5.14
CA ASN A 164 -2.51 -15.69 3.87
C ASN A 164 -2.54 -17.19 3.58
N ALA A 165 -1.47 -17.91 3.89
CA ALA A 165 -1.43 -19.37 3.75
C ALA A 165 -2.49 -20.06 4.63
N LYS A 166 -2.68 -19.58 5.87
CA LYS A 166 -3.79 -20.04 6.73
C LYS A 166 -5.15 -19.73 6.12
N LEU A 167 -5.34 -18.51 5.62
CA LEU A 167 -6.60 -18.07 5.01
C LEU A 167 -6.95 -18.88 3.76
N MET A 168 -5.98 -19.23 2.93
CA MET A 168 -6.20 -20.13 1.79
C MET A 168 -6.65 -21.53 2.20
N ASN A 169 -6.07 -22.06 3.28
CA ASN A 169 -6.41 -23.40 3.76
C ASN A 169 -7.86 -23.48 4.28
N ILE A 170 -8.39 -22.39 4.83
CA ILE A 170 -9.79 -22.30 5.31
C ILE A 170 -10.76 -21.69 4.30
N ASN A 171 -10.26 -21.24 3.14
CA ASN A 171 -11.07 -20.64 2.10
C ASN A 171 -12.34 -21.44 1.72
N PRO A 172 -12.33 -22.79 1.61
CA PRO A 172 -13.58 -23.53 1.30
C PRO A 172 -14.64 -23.39 2.40
N ASP A 173 -14.24 -23.38 3.67
CA ASP A 173 -15.16 -23.18 4.80
C ASP A 173 -15.69 -21.75 4.84
N VAL A 174 -14.81 -20.78 4.55
CA VAL A 174 -15.19 -19.36 4.40
C VAL A 174 -16.25 -19.20 3.32
N THR A 175 -16.04 -19.80 2.15
CA THR A 175 -16.99 -19.74 1.03
C THR A 175 -18.34 -20.37 1.40
N ARG A 176 -18.33 -21.55 2.03
CA ARG A 176 -19.56 -22.21 2.51
C ARG A 176 -20.36 -21.32 3.46
N ILE A 177 -19.71 -20.72 4.44
CA ILE A 177 -20.38 -19.85 5.42
C ILE A 177 -20.90 -18.58 4.74
N MET A 178 -20.10 -17.99 3.84
CA MET A 178 -20.50 -16.78 3.09
C MET A 178 -21.70 -17.03 2.18
N ASP A 179 -21.79 -18.19 1.53
CA ASP A 179 -22.94 -18.55 0.70
C ASP A 179 -24.21 -18.76 1.54
N ASN A 180 -24.08 -19.39 2.71
CA ASN A 180 -25.19 -19.54 3.65
C ASN A 180 -25.64 -18.19 4.23
N LEU A 181 -24.69 -17.30 4.54
CA LEU A 181 -24.97 -15.94 5.00
C LEU A 181 -25.75 -15.15 3.94
N LYS A 182 -25.34 -15.21 2.68
CA LYS A 182 -26.06 -14.56 1.57
C LYS A 182 -27.48 -15.09 1.40
N LYS A 183 -27.68 -16.41 1.53
CA LYS A 183 -29.02 -17.01 1.50
C LYS A 183 -29.90 -16.52 2.65
N ALA A 184 -29.38 -16.50 3.88
CA ALA A 184 -30.10 -15.98 5.03
C ALA A 184 -30.46 -14.49 4.89
N GLN A 185 -29.54 -13.68 4.34
CA GLN A 185 -29.81 -12.28 4.02
C GLN A 185 -30.91 -12.12 2.96
N ALA A 186 -30.91 -12.99 1.94
CA ALA A 186 -31.93 -13.00 0.89
C ALA A 186 -33.32 -13.36 1.42
N GLU A 187 -33.38 -14.27 2.38
CA GLU A 187 -34.60 -14.73 3.04
C GLU A 187 -35.10 -13.77 4.12
N GLY A 188 -34.25 -12.83 4.57
CA GLY A 188 -34.56 -11.89 5.64
C GLY A 188 -34.50 -12.50 7.05
N ASP A 189 -33.82 -13.65 7.20
CA ASP A 189 -33.66 -14.33 8.48
C ASP A 189 -32.50 -13.70 9.28
N THR A 190 -32.85 -12.74 10.14
CA THR A 190 -31.89 -12.00 10.98
C THR A 190 -31.14 -12.91 11.95
N LEU A 191 -31.76 -13.96 12.47
CA LEU A 191 -31.13 -14.89 13.42
C LEU A 191 -30.05 -15.73 12.73
N SER A 192 -30.34 -16.23 11.52
CA SER A 192 -29.35 -16.98 10.74
C SER A 192 -28.19 -16.08 10.28
N VAL A 193 -28.46 -14.81 9.93
CA VAL A 193 -27.40 -13.85 9.59
C VAL A 193 -26.44 -13.64 10.76
N ASP A 194 -26.96 -13.43 11.97
CA ASP A 194 -26.12 -13.28 13.17
C ASP A 194 -25.33 -14.56 13.48
N LYS A 195 -25.97 -15.73 13.33
CA LYS A 195 -25.32 -17.03 13.52
C LYS A 195 -24.13 -17.21 12.56
N TYR A 196 -24.33 -17.03 11.26
CA TYR A 196 -23.25 -17.19 10.27
C TYR A 196 -22.16 -16.12 10.42
N SER A 197 -22.53 -14.90 10.82
CA SER A 197 -21.57 -13.83 11.12
C SER A 197 -20.68 -14.17 12.33
N ARG A 198 -21.21 -14.85 13.35
CA ARG A 198 -20.41 -15.35 14.47
C ARG A 198 -19.59 -16.59 14.09
N GLU A 199 -20.15 -17.48 13.26
CA GLU A 199 -19.45 -18.67 12.76
C GLU A 199 -18.18 -18.28 11.99
N ILE A 200 -18.26 -17.29 11.10
CA ILE A 200 -17.08 -16.84 10.34
C ILE A 200 -16.02 -16.20 11.24
N GLN A 201 -16.43 -15.37 12.22
CA GLN A 201 -15.49 -14.77 13.18
C GLN A 201 -14.80 -15.84 14.04
N THR A 202 -15.56 -16.85 14.48
CA THR A 202 -15.05 -17.98 15.26
C THR A 202 -14.10 -18.83 14.42
N LEU A 203 -14.41 -19.07 13.15
CA LEU A 203 -13.52 -19.77 12.22
C LEU A 203 -12.15 -19.06 12.10
N PHE A 204 -12.16 -17.74 11.91
CA PHE A 204 -10.93 -16.93 11.85
C PHE A 204 -10.14 -16.97 13.15
N LYS A 205 -10.82 -16.86 14.31
CA LYS A 205 -10.19 -16.94 15.62
C LYS A 205 -9.57 -18.31 15.89
N ASN A 206 -10.29 -19.40 15.60
CA ASN A 206 -9.83 -20.77 15.81
C ASN A 206 -8.62 -21.13 14.94
N ASN A 207 -8.49 -20.51 13.77
CA ASN A 207 -7.36 -20.73 12.85
C ASN A 207 -6.25 -19.68 13.01
N ASP A 208 -6.39 -18.70 13.92
CA ASP A 208 -5.46 -17.58 14.11
C ASP A 208 -5.06 -16.91 12.78
N CYS A 209 -6.08 -16.51 12.01
CA CYS A 209 -5.91 -15.80 10.75
C CYS A 209 -7.01 -14.76 10.58
N HIS A 210 -6.74 -13.66 9.86
CA HIS A 210 -7.73 -12.63 9.60
C HIS A 210 -7.51 -11.96 8.24
N PRO A 211 -8.58 -11.67 7.46
CA PRO A 211 -8.45 -11.02 6.15
C PRO A 211 -7.81 -9.62 6.24
N MET A 212 -7.97 -8.87 7.33
CA MET A 212 -7.34 -7.55 7.47
C MET A 212 -5.81 -7.61 7.58
N LYS A 213 -5.27 -8.71 8.14
CA LYS A 213 -3.81 -8.93 8.12
C LYS A 213 -3.30 -9.16 6.69
N SER A 214 -4.13 -9.71 5.81
CA SER A 214 -3.84 -9.89 4.38
C SER A 214 -3.80 -8.57 3.61
N LEU A 215 -4.65 -7.61 3.97
CA LEU A 215 -4.62 -6.24 3.42
C LEU A 215 -3.37 -5.46 3.85
N GLY A 216 -2.58 -5.97 4.80
CA GLY A 216 -1.32 -5.34 5.22
C GLY A 216 -0.29 -5.23 4.10
N LEU A 217 -0.30 -6.13 3.09
CA LEU A 217 0.67 -6.09 2.00
C LEU A 217 0.58 -4.79 1.17
N PRO A 218 -0.57 -4.45 0.56
CA PRO A 218 -0.70 -3.17 -0.15
C PRO A 218 -0.55 -1.96 0.77
N MET A 219 -0.96 -2.05 2.04
CA MET A 219 -0.83 -0.94 3.01
C MET A 219 0.62 -0.58 3.34
N VAL A 220 1.54 -1.55 3.32
CA VAL A 220 2.98 -1.30 3.50
C VAL A 220 3.64 -0.97 2.16
N GLN A 221 3.27 -1.67 1.10
CA GLN A 221 3.90 -1.53 -0.21
C GLN A 221 3.61 -0.17 -0.86
N MET A 222 2.39 0.36 -0.75
CA MET A 222 2.00 1.61 -1.41
C MET A 222 2.78 2.82 -0.86
N PRO A 223 2.89 3.06 0.46
CA PRO A 223 3.71 4.15 0.98
C PRO A 223 5.18 4.05 0.61
N VAL A 224 5.76 2.84 0.67
CA VAL A 224 7.15 2.58 0.27
C VAL A 224 7.34 2.93 -1.20
N MET A 225 6.45 2.44 -2.08
CA MET A 225 6.51 2.73 -3.51
C MET A 225 6.40 4.22 -3.80
N ILE A 226 5.45 4.92 -3.15
CA ILE A 226 5.28 6.37 -3.32
C ILE A 226 6.55 7.10 -2.85
N SER A 227 7.17 6.64 -1.77
CA SER A 227 8.37 7.28 -1.22
C SER A 227 9.57 7.14 -2.16
N PHE A 228 9.81 5.94 -2.70
CA PHE A 228 10.84 5.72 -3.72
C PHE A 228 10.55 6.53 -5.00
N PHE A 229 9.30 6.52 -5.47
CA PHE A 229 8.90 7.28 -6.65
C PHE A 229 9.14 8.78 -6.46
N MET A 230 8.69 9.36 -5.34
CA MET A 230 8.86 10.77 -5.06
C MET A 230 10.33 11.15 -4.91
N ALA A 231 11.13 10.33 -4.22
CA ALA A 231 12.56 10.59 -3.98
C ALA A 231 13.38 10.57 -5.28
N ILE A 232 13.13 9.59 -6.14
CA ILE A 232 13.86 9.50 -7.42
C ILE A 232 13.39 10.61 -8.36
N ARG A 233 12.10 10.96 -8.33
CA ARG A 233 11.55 12.03 -9.15
C ARG A 233 12.05 13.40 -8.70
N SER A 234 12.11 13.69 -7.41
CA SER A 234 12.69 14.94 -6.88
C SER A 234 14.16 15.04 -7.27
N MET A 235 14.94 13.95 -7.13
CA MET A 235 16.31 13.91 -7.62
C MET A 235 16.42 14.18 -9.12
N ALA A 236 15.48 13.71 -9.94
CA ALA A 236 15.46 13.97 -11.38
C ALA A 236 15.05 15.41 -11.76
N GLU A 237 14.30 16.11 -10.89
CA GLU A 237 13.84 17.49 -11.12
C GLU A 237 14.90 18.53 -10.71
N VAL A 238 15.89 18.12 -9.93
CA VAL A 238 16.98 18.97 -9.41
C VAL A 238 18.30 18.53 -10.07
N PRO A 239 19.27 19.42 -10.34
CA PRO A 239 20.52 19.03 -11.00
C PRO A 239 21.47 18.29 -10.04
N VAL A 240 21.10 17.06 -9.64
CA VAL A 240 21.95 16.17 -8.85
C VAL A 240 23.17 15.79 -9.68
N PRO A 241 24.41 16.10 -9.22
CA PRO A 241 25.61 15.75 -9.96
C PRO A 241 25.74 14.25 -10.19
N GLY A 242 26.18 13.85 -11.37
CA GLY A 242 26.33 12.44 -11.76
C GLY A 242 25.02 11.76 -12.19
N LEU A 243 23.84 12.24 -11.79
CA LEU A 243 22.57 11.57 -12.09
C LEU A 243 22.28 11.45 -13.60
N THR A 244 22.76 12.41 -14.40
CA THR A 244 22.57 12.44 -15.86
C THR A 244 23.56 11.56 -16.64
N ASN A 245 24.65 11.11 -16.01
CA ASN A 245 25.75 10.42 -16.68
C ASN A 245 26.02 9.02 -16.10
N GLU A 246 25.54 8.73 -14.89
CA GLU A 246 25.79 7.48 -14.17
C GLU A 246 24.63 6.49 -14.25
N GLY A 247 24.01 6.42 -15.43
CA GLY A 247 23.11 5.34 -15.79
C GLY A 247 23.84 4.09 -16.28
N LEU A 248 23.11 3.18 -16.93
CA LEU A 248 23.65 1.89 -17.37
C LEU A 248 23.21 1.58 -18.81
N LEU A 249 24.13 1.03 -19.61
CA LEU A 249 23.89 0.59 -20.98
C LEU A 249 23.29 1.71 -21.87
N TRP A 250 22.01 1.62 -22.25
CA TRP A 250 21.33 2.57 -23.15
C TRP A 250 20.61 3.71 -22.42
N PHE A 251 20.54 3.68 -21.09
CA PHE A 251 19.88 4.71 -20.28
C PHE A 251 20.92 5.40 -19.39
N THR A 252 21.82 6.19 -20.00
CA THR A 252 22.88 6.89 -19.27
C THR A 252 22.35 8.01 -18.36
N ASP A 253 21.25 8.63 -18.76
CA ASP A 253 20.60 9.70 -18.00
C ASP A 253 19.43 9.14 -17.17
N LEU A 254 19.59 9.17 -15.84
CA LEU A 254 18.60 8.70 -14.88
C LEU A 254 17.43 9.68 -14.66
N SER A 255 17.63 10.95 -15.04
CA SER A 255 16.65 12.03 -14.91
C SER A 255 15.72 12.12 -16.13
N ALA A 256 16.20 11.69 -17.31
CA ALA A 256 15.43 11.66 -18.55
C ALA A 256 14.61 10.37 -18.71
N LYS A 257 13.61 10.44 -19.60
CA LYS A 257 12.84 9.25 -20.02
C LYS A 257 13.72 8.28 -20.81
N ASP A 258 13.36 6.99 -20.79
CA ASP A 258 14.02 5.99 -21.64
C ASP A 258 13.77 6.27 -23.13
N PRO A 259 14.82 6.50 -23.96
CA PRO A 259 14.67 6.75 -25.39
C PRO A 259 14.03 5.60 -26.16
N TYR A 260 14.21 4.36 -25.70
CA TYR A 260 13.79 3.14 -26.41
C TYR A 260 12.58 2.45 -25.78
N TYR A 261 12.05 2.98 -24.67
CA TYR A 261 10.93 2.41 -23.91
C TYR A 261 11.14 0.94 -23.45
N ILE A 262 12.39 0.49 -23.39
CA ILE A 262 12.77 -0.86 -22.95
C ILE A 262 12.51 -1.02 -21.46
N LEU A 263 12.86 -0.02 -20.65
CA LEU A 263 12.68 -0.01 -19.20
C LEU A 263 11.20 -0.13 -18.77
N PRO A 264 10.26 0.65 -19.32
CA PRO A 264 8.82 0.42 -19.13
C PRO A 264 8.38 -1.00 -19.48
N ALA A 265 8.85 -1.55 -20.60
CA ALA A 265 8.49 -2.89 -21.04
C ALA A 265 9.01 -3.98 -20.08
N ILE A 266 10.27 -3.89 -19.64
CA ILE A 266 10.86 -4.82 -18.66
C ILE A 266 10.14 -4.71 -17.32
N SER A 267 9.81 -3.50 -16.87
CA SER A 267 9.06 -3.29 -15.62
C SER A 267 7.68 -3.97 -15.68
N ALA A 268 6.94 -3.78 -16.77
CA ALA A 268 5.65 -4.44 -17.00
C ALA A 268 5.77 -5.96 -17.07
N ALA A 269 6.79 -6.48 -17.75
CA ALA A 269 7.09 -7.91 -17.78
C ALA A 269 7.39 -8.46 -16.37
N GLY A 270 8.14 -7.71 -15.56
CA GLY A 270 8.42 -8.05 -14.16
C GLY A 270 7.16 -8.09 -13.30
N MET A 271 6.26 -7.09 -13.45
CA MET A 271 4.96 -7.10 -12.76
C MET A 271 4.10 -8.29 -13.17
N MET A 272 4.11 -8.65 -14.45
CA MET A 272 3.41 -9.84 -14.96
C MET A 272 4.00 -11.13 -14.38
N ALA A 273 5.33 -11.25 -14.32
CA ALA A 273 6.00 -12.39 -13.71
C ALA A 273 5.65 -12.56 -12.22
N ILE A 274 5.57 -11.45 -11.46
CA ILE A 274 5.12 -11.46 -10.06
C ILE A 274 3.67 -11.93 -9.94
N LEU A 275 2.79 -11.45 -10.82
CA LEU A 275 1.39 -11.84 -10.84
C LEU A 275 1.26 -13.36 -11.04
N GLU A 276 1.94 -13.94 -12.04
CA GLU A 276 1.90 -15.38 -12.33
C GLU A 276 2.52 -16.20 -11.20
N ALA A 277 3.74 -15.85 -10.77
CA ALA A 277 4.47 -16.59 -9.75
C ALA A 277 3.79 -16.55 -8.37
N GLY A 278 3.14 -15.43 -8.03
CA GLY A 278 2.48 -15.24 -6.73
C GLY A 278 1.14 -15.96 -6.59
N THR A 279 0.56 -16.48 -7.67
CA THR A 279 -0.72 -17.24 -7.60
C THR A 279 -0.60 -18.54 -6.80
N GLU A 280 0.62 -19.06 -6.67
CA GLU A 280 0.90 -20.35 -6.04
C GLU A 280 1.30 -20.26 -4.57
N THR A 281 1.76 -19.11 -4.10
CA THR A 281 2.25 -18.93 -2.72
C THR A 281 1.17 -18.56 -1.72
N GLY A 282 -0.04 -18.31 -2.19
CA GLY A 282 -1.05 -17.65 -1.38
C GLY A 282 -0.71 -16.21 -1.05
N ALA A 283 0.00 -15.52 -1.95
CA ALA A 283 -0.03 -14.07 -1.93
C ALA A 283 -1.49 -13.58 -1.98
N ALA A 284 -1.74 -12.32 -1.60
CA ALA A 284 -3.02 -11.65 -1.76
C ALA A 284 -3.33 -11.39 -3.26
N ASN A 285 -3.17 -12.42 -4.10
CA ASN A 285 -3.35 -12.35 -5.52
C ASN A 285 -4.82 -12.55 -5.87
N PRO A 286 -5.28 -11.92 -6.97
CA PRO A 286 -6.55 -12.20 -7.61
C PRO A 286 -6.90 -13.69 -7.63
N GLN A 287 -7.80 -14.12 -6.74
CA GLN A 287 -8.14 -15.54 -6.64
C GLN A 287 -8.97 -16.01 -7.85
N SER A 288 -9.76 -15.12 -8.47
CA SER A 288 -10.55 -15.50 -9.65
C SER A 288 -9.78 -15.31 -10.96
N LYS A 289 -10.03 -16.19 -11.94
CA LYS A 289 -9.49 -16.09 -13.30
C LYS A 289 -9.77 -14.72 -13.95
N GLY A 290 -10.98 -14.18 -13.75
CA GLY A 290 -11.37 -12.88 -14.28
C GLY A 290 -10.54 -11.74 -13.70
N MET A 291 -10.31 -11.75 -12.39
CA MET A 291 -9.48 -10.72 -11.74
C MET A 291 -8.02 -10.84 -12.19
N LYS A 292 -7.47 -12.06 -12.35
CA LYS A 292 -6.12 -12.23 -12.93
C LYS A 292 -5.99 -11.60 -14.31
N ASN A 293 -6.97 -11.80 -15.19
CA ASN A 293 -6.96 -11.20 -16.52
C ASN A 293 -7.01 -9.66 -16.48
N VAL A 294 -7.81 -9.07 -15.56
CA VAL A 294 -7.82 -7.62 -15.34
C VAL A 294 -6.43 -7.13 -14.94
N PHE A 295 -5.77 -7.80 -13.99
CA PHE A 295 -4.42 -7.43 -13.58
C PHE A 295 -3.38 -7.61 -14.70
N ARG A 296 -3.50 -8.63 -15.56
CA ARG A 296 -2.64 -8.78 -16.75
C ARG A 296 -2.79 -7.60 -17.71
N VAL A 297 -4.02 -7.21 -18.01
CA VAL A 297 -4.30 -6.04 -18.86
C VAL A 297 -3.77 -4.77 -18.20
N LEU A 298 -3.96 -4.61 -16.89
CA LEU A 298 -3.43 -3.46 -16.14
C LEU A 298 -1.90 -3.38 -16.19
N SER A 299 -1.20 -4.52 -16.04
CA SER A 299 0.27 -4.58 -16.15
C SER A 299 0.76 -4.14 -17.53
N LEU A 300 0.04 -4.47 -18.61
CA LEU A 300 0.38 -3.99 -19.96
C LEU A 300 0.01 -2.52 -20.17
N ALA A 301 -1.14 -2.08 -19.67
CA ALA A 301 -1.60 -0.70 -19.78
C ALA A 301 -0.70 0.29 -19.02
N VAL A 302 0.06 -0.17 -18.03
CA VAL A 302 1.07 0.62 -17.31
C VAL A 302 2.21 1.10 -18.23
N VAL A 303 2.54 0.39 -19.30
CA VAL A 303 3.66 0.75 -20.19
C VAL A 303 3.50 2.14 -20.81
N PRO A 304 2.44 2.45 -21.59
CA PRO A 304 2.26 3.79 -22.15
C PRO A 304 2.03 4.84 -21.06
N PHE A 305 1.47 4.45 -19.90
CA PHE A 305 1.24 5.35 -18.76
C PHE A 305 2.53 5.70 -17.98
N THR A 306 3.61 4.96 -18.16
CA THR A 306 4.86 5.21 -17.40
C THR A 306 6.01 5.59 -18.30
N ALA A 307 5.86 5.45 -19.61
CA ALA A 307 6.87 5.71 -20.63
C ALA A 307 7.51 7.12 -20.60
N TRP A 308 6.85 8.13 -20.02
CA TRP A 308 7.40 9.49 -19.88
C TRP A 308 8.18 9.72 -18.59
N MET A 309 8.23 8.74 -17.68
CA MET A 309 8.87 8.88 -16.38
C MET A 309 10.40 8.79 -16.49
N PRO A 310 11.14 9.42 -15.56
CA PRO A 310 12.59 9.29 -15.48
C PRO A 310 13.05 7.83 -15.40
N SER A 311 14.15 7.50 -16.09
CA SER A 311 14.66 6.13 -16.17
C SER A 311 15.08 5.58 -14.79
N GLY A 312 15.52 6.44 -13.87
CA GLY A 312 15.80 6.08 -12.47
C GLY A 312 14.61 5.44 -11.74
N VAL A 313 13.37 5.87 -12.03
CA VAL A 313 12.16 5.26 -11.44
C VAL A 313 12.03 3.80 -11.86
N PHE A 314 12.39 3.49 -13.11
CA PHE A 314 12.37 2.13 -13.62
C PHE A 314 13.50 1.27 -13.05
N VAL A 315 14.68 1.83 -12.75
CA VAL A 315 15.73 1.12 -12.03
C VAL A 315 15.21 0.61 -10.68
N TYR A 316 14.51 1.46 -9.94
CA TYR A 316 13.81 1.05 -8.72
C TYR A 316 12.78 -0.06 -9.01
N TRP A 317 11.83 0.15 -9.93
CA TRP A 317 10.77 -0.83 -10.18
C TRP A 317 11.30 -2.19 -10.63
N ILE A 318 12.27 -2.22 -11.54
CA ILE A 318 12.87 -3.46 -12.04
C ILE A 318 13.58 -4.19 -10.90
N THR A 319 14.39 -3.49 -10.09
CA THR A 319 15.07 -4.09 -8.93
C THR A 319 14.07 -4.63 -7.91
N SER A 320 13.04 -3.84 -7.62
CA SER A 320 11.93 -4.16 -6.71
C SER A 320 11.14 -5.39 -7.21
N ASN A 321 10.95 -5.50 -8.52
CA ASN A 321 10.29 -6.64 -9.15
C ASN A 321 11.15 -7.90 -9.07
N LEU A 322 12.44 -7.79 -9.40
CA LEU A 322 13.39 -8.91 -9.34
C LEU A 322 13.50 -9.47 -7.91
N PHE A 323 13.60 -8.59 -6.91
CA PHE A 323 13.55 -8.98 -5.50
C PHE A 323 12.24 -9.72 -5.18
N SER A 324 11.09 -9.21 -5.65
CA SER A 324 9.79 -9.82 -5.40
C SER A 324 9.68 -11.22 -6.01
N ILE A 325 10.17 -11.41 -7.23
CA ILE A 325 10.23 -12.73 -7.88
C ILE A 325 11.13 -13.67 -7.07
N GLY A 326 12.33 -13.24 -6.71
CA GLY A 326 13.25 -14.02 -5.87
C GLY A 326 12.63 -14.40 -4.52
N GLN A 327 11.96 -13.45 -3.86
CA GLN A 327 11.23 -13.67 -2.61
C GLN A 327 10.10 -14.70 -2.81
N ILE A 328 9.30 -14.59 -3.87
CA ILE A 328 8.24 -15.54 -4.18
C ILE A 328 8.82 -16.94 -4.40
N LEU A 329 9.83 -17.08 -5.26
CA LEU A 329 10.46 -18.37 -5.55
C LEU A 329 11.06 -19.00 -4.29
N THR A 330 11.73 -18.20 -3.47
CA THR A 330 12.31 -18.65 -2.19
C THR A 330 11.22 -19.13 -1.23
N LEU A 331 10.10 -18.42 -1.14
CA LEU A 331 8.99 -18.77 -0.24
C LEU A 331 8.06 -19.85 -0.82
N LYS A 332 8.21 -20.23 -2.09
CA LYS A 332 7.59 -21.44 -2.67
C LYS A 332 8.29 -22.71 -2.20
N ALA A 333 9.61 -22.65 -1.97
CA ALA A 333 10.40 -23.82 -1.60
C ALA A 333 9.90 -24.45 -0.28
N PRO A 334 9.52 -25.74 -0.25
CA PRO A 334 8.96 -26.38 0.94
C PRO A 334 9.88 -26.32 2.16
N SER A 335 11.19 -26.44 1.95
CA SER A 335 12.22 -26.36 2.99
C SER A 335 12.20 -25.00 3.70
N VAL A 336 12.13 -23.92 2.92
CA VAL A 336 12.05 -22.54 3.45
C VAL A 336 10.74 -22.33 4.18
N ARG A 337 9.62 -22.82 3.63
CA ARG A 337 8.31 -22.71 4.29
C ARG A 337 8.28 -23.44 5.63
N LYS A 338 8.91 -24.61 5.71
CA LYS A 338 9.07 -25.36 6.97
C LYS A 338 9.93 -24.58 7.97
N ALA A 339 11.07 -24.05 7.54
CA ALA A 339 11.96 -23.24 8.40
C ALA A 339 11.27 -21.98 8.93
N LEU A 340 10.45 -21.32 8.10
CA LEU A 340 9.75 -20.08 8.45
C LEU A 340 8.36 -20.31 9.07
N ASN A 341 7.98 -21.56 9.39
CA ASN A 341 6.66 -21.92 9.93
C ASN A 341 5.50 -21.38 9.09
N ILE A 342 5.61 -21.44 7.76
CA ILE A 342 4.55 -21.07 6.83
C ILE A 342 3.74 -22.33 6.52
N PRO A 343 2.43 -22.37 6.85
CA PRO A 343 1.60 -23.54 6.61
C PRO A 343 1.61 -23.95 5.14
N LEU A 344 1.82 -25.25 4.89
CA LEU A 344 1.69 -25.78 3.55
C LEU A 344 0.23 -25.64 3.08
N LEU A 345 0.06 -25.44 1.77
CA LEU A 345 -1.27 -25.35 1.19
C LEU A 345 -1.84 -26.77 1.13
N LYS A 346 -3.00 -27.00 1.78
CA LYS A 346 -3.67 -28.31 1.84
C LYS A 346 -4.21 -28.76 0.48
N ARG A 347 -4.59 -27.81 -0.36
CA ARG A 347 -5.07 -28.02 -1.73
C ARG A 347 -4.31 -27.13 -2.69
N LYS A 348 -4.17 -27.57 -3.94
CA LYS A 348 -3.56 -26.72 -4.97
C LYS A 348 -4.43 -25.46 -5.15
N PRO A 349 -3.82 -24.28 -5.39
CA PRO A 349 -4.55 -23.04 -5.62
C PRO A 349 -5.63 -23.19 -6.71
N GLU A 350 -5.36 -23.97 -7.75
CA GLU A 350 -6.27 -24.22 -8.88
C GLU A 350 -7.59 -24.90 -8.46
N GLU A 351 -7.52 -25.83 -7.50
CA GLU A 351 -8.68 -26.57 -7.00
C GLU A 351 -9.55 -25.71 -6.08
N LEU A 352 -8.92 -24.86 -5.27
CA LEU A 352 -9.60 -23.86 -4.45
C LEU A 352 -10.31 -22.81 -5.32
N GLN A 353 -9.71 -22.48 -6.47
CA GLN A 353 -10.23 -21.49 -7.42
C GLN A 353 -11.37 -22.03 -8.31
N LYS A 354 -11.48 -23.36 -8.49
CA LYS A 354 -12.50 -23.97 -9.35
C LYS A 354 -13.94 -23.70 -8.90
N ASN A 355 -14.15 -23.54 -7.58
CA ASN A 355 -15.46 -23.26 -6.98
C ASN A 355 -15.72 -21.76 -6.75
N THR A 356 -14.75 -20.90 -7.06
CA THR A 356 -14.93 -19.45 -6.94
C THR A 356 -15.48 -18.93 -8.27
N LYS A 357 -16.79 -18.65 -8.31
CA LYS A 357 -17.42 -18.00 -9.47
C LYS A 357 -16.64 -16.76 -9.87
N GLY A 358 -16.49 -16.54 -11.18
CA GLY A 358 -15.69 -15.43 -11.70
C GLY A 358 -16.24 -14.07 -11.22
N PHE A 359 -15.40 -13.05 -11.07
CA PHE A 359 -15.87 -11.70 -10.68
C PHE A 359 -17.05 -11.21 -11.53
N MET A 360 -16.98 -11.36 -12.86
CA MET A 360 -18.06 -11.00 -13.78
C MET A 360 -19.30 -11.88 -13.64
N GLU A 361 -19.12 -13.13 -13.26
CA GLU A 361 -20.23 -14.06 -13.03
C GLU A 361 -20.96 -13.71 -11.74
N ASN A 362 -20.22 -13.44 -10.66
CA ASN A 362 -20.77 -12.90 -9.42
C ASN A 362 -21.48 -11.56 -9.65
N PHE A 363 -20.89 -10.65 -10.44
CA PHE A 363 -21.52 -9.37 -10.75
C PHE A 363 -22.82 -9.55 -11.54
N ARG A 364 -22.83 -10.41 -12.57
CA ARG A 364 -24.06 -10.73 -13.33
C ARG A 364 -25.10 -11.44 -12.47
N GLU A 365 -24.70 -12.37 -11.60
CA GLU A 365 -25.62 -13.04 -10.69
C GLU A 365 -26.19 -12.06 -9.66
N GLN A 366 -25.37 -11.16 -9.13
CA GLN A 366 -25.81 -10.12 -8.22
C GLN A 366 -26.77 -9.16 -8.92
N GLN A 367 -26.50 -8.78 -10.16
CA GLN A 367 -27.40 -7.97 -10.98
C GLN A 367 -28.72 -8.70 -11.25
N LYS A 368 -28.68 -9.97 -11.67
CA LYS A 368 -29.87 -10.81 -11.86
C LYS A 368 -30.66 -11.01 -10.56
N TYR A 369 -29.97 -11.17 -9.44
CA TYR A 369 -30.59 -11.30 -8.13
C TYR A 369 -31.30 -10.00 -7.73
N HIS A 370 -30.67 -8.84 -7.93
CA HIS A 370 -31.31 -7.54 -7.74
C HIS A 370 -32.55 -7.38 -8.62
N GLU A 371 -32.44 -7.68 -9.92
CA GLU A 371 -33.58 -7.65 -10.84
C GLU A 371 -34.73 -8.58 -10.42
N LYS A 372 -34.40 -9.79 -9.93
CA LYS A 372 -35.39 -10.75 -9.44
C LYS A 372 -36.10 -10.22 -8.18
N MET A 373 -35.35 -9.69 -7.23
CA MET A 373 -35.89 -9.11 -5.99
C MET A 373 -36.77 -7.88 -6.27
N GLU A 374 -36.40 -7.05 -7.24
CA GLU A 374 -37.22 -5.92 -7.69
C GLU A 374 -38.55 -6.40 -8.30
N LYS A 375 -38.51 -7.43 -9.16
CA LYS A 375 -39.73 -8.05 -9.72
C LYS A 375 -40.62 -8.65 -8.63
N GLU A 376 -40.06 -9.39 -7.68
CA GLU A 376 -40.81 -9.96 -6.56
C GLU A 376 -41.41 -8.88 -5.64
N ARG A 377 -40.69 -7.78 -5.42
CA ARG A 377 -41.22 -6.63 -4.67
C ARG A 377 -42.39 -5.98 -5.43
N ALA A 378 -42.25 -5.73 -6.73
CA ALA A 378 -43.30 -5.16 -7.55
C ALA A 378 -44.58 -6.04 -7.60
N VAL A 379 -44.41 -7.37 -7.64
CA VAL A 379 -45.54 -8.31 -7.56
C VAL A 379 -46.21 -8.26 -6.19
N ARG A 380 -45.43 -8.25 -5.10
CA ARG A 380 -45.97 -8.12 -3.73
C ARG A 380 -46.73 -6.81 -3.54
N GLU A 381 -46.22 -5.69 -4.05
CA GLU A 381 -46.91 -4.39 -4.01
C GLU A 381 -48.21 -4.43 -4.81
N ARG A 382 -48.22 -5.02 -6.01
CA ARG A 382 -49.45 -5.22 -6.80
C ARG A 382 -50.48 -6.10 -6.07
N GLN A 383 -50.03 -7.19 -5.43
CA GLN A 383 -50.90 -8.06 -4.64
C GLN A 383 -51.48 -7.36 -3.42
N GLN A 384 -50.66 -6.58 -2.71
CA GLN A 384 -51.10 -5.78 -1.56
C GLN A 384 -52.09 -4.68 -1.99
N ALA A 385 -51.83 -3.98 -3.10
CA ALA A 385 -52.74 -2.98 -3.65
C ALA A 385 -54.08 -3.61 -4.07
N ALA A 386 -54.06 -4.76 -4.73
CA ALA A 386 -55.28 -5.50 -5.11
C ALA A 386 -56.07 -5.98 -3.88
N ALA A 387 -55.38 -6.47 -2.84
CA ALA A 387 -56.01 -6.87 -1.58
C ALA A 387 -56.61 -5.67 -0.83
N ALA A 388 -55.91 -4.53 -0.81
CA ALA A 388 -56.42 -3.29 -0.23
C ALA A 388 -57.65 -2.77 -0.98
N ALA A 389 -57.63 -2.79 -2.32
CA ALA A 389 -58.77 -2.42 -3.16
C ALA A 389 -59.98 -3.33 -2.91
N ARG A 390 -59.77 -4.65 -2.79
CA ARG A 390 -60.83 -5.61 -2.43
C ARG A 390 -61.42 -5.33 -1.05
N ARG A 391 -60.58 -5.00 -0.05
CA ARG A 391 -61.03 -4.62 1.30
C ARG A 391 -61.82 -3.31 1.30
N ALA A 392 -61.41 -2.33 0.49
CA ALA A 392 -62.12 -1.06 0.35
C ALA A 392 -63.48 -1.24 -0.33
N ALA A 393 -63.57 -2.09 -1.36
CA ALA A 393 -64.83 -2.42 -2.02
C ALA A 393 -65.83 -3.12 -1.06
N LYS A 394 -65.36 -4.05 -0.23
CA LYS A 394 -66.18 -4.71 0.81
C LYS A 394 -66.67 -3.80 1.94
N ARG A 395 -66.12 -2.59 2.11
CA ARG A 395 -66.56 -1.61 3.11
C ARG A 395 -67.58 -0.60 2.56
N ARG A 396 -67.83 -0.62 1.24
CA ARG A 396 -68.77 0.29 0.55
C ARG A 396 -70.15 -0.32 0.33
N PHE A 397 -70.30 -1.61 0.61
CA PHE A 397 -71.56 -2.33 0.78
C PHE A 397 -71.66 -2.73 2.25
#